data_AF-A0A521CDW9-F1
#
_entry.id   AF-A0A521CDW9-F1
#
_cell.length_a   1.000
_cell.length_b   1.000
_cell.length_c   1.000
_cell.angle_alpha   90.00
_cell.angle_beta   90.00
_cell.angle_gamma   90.00
#
_symmetry.space_group_name_H-M   'P 1'
#
loop_
_entity.id
_entity.type
_entity.pdbx_description
1 polymer ?
#
loop_
_entity_poly.entity_id
_entity_poly.type
_entity_poly.pdbx_seq_one_letter_code
_entity_poly.pdbx_strand_id
1 'polypeptide(L)'
;MKHLLLLLCTASALFLTSCLNTDTPDSYRVVEGVVLHNGAPVTDAGVHIRNHFDPGGFVDGENNAVKIQFETSIPEYFIGELYRYQTSEPFATFFSDSLTVGEYTLTVPDSLLSNGIFAYTIRTERSQGVSSLVVINKPDSLLPGTRPFTNTTAEGEFALSPIPIGFGDSFQSEQRGSFEITDSLEFIITAGDSIFATQKVEVKPNTDNFFEIAGN
;
A
#
# COMPACT_ATOMS: atom_id res chain seq x y z
N MET A 1 56.70 12.46 -30.59
CA MET A 1 55.64 13.35 -30.07
C MET A 1 54.28 13.17 -30.72
N LYS A 2 54.16 12.86 -32.03
CA LYS A 2 52.84 12.64 -32.69
C LYS A 2 52.07 11.39 -32.21
N HIS A 3 52.75 10.33 -31.76
CA HIS A 3 52.08 9.11 -31.29
C HIS A 3 51.57 9.17 -29.84
N LEU A 4 52.08 10.09 -29.02
CA LEU A 4 51.63 10.27 -27.63
C LEU A 4 50.31 11.06 -27.55
N LEU A 5 50.08 11.98 -28.51
CA LEU A 5 48.86 12.78 -28.59
C LEU A 5 47.66 11.96 -29.10
N LEU A 6 47.90 10.97 -29.98
CA LEU A 6 46.84 10.14 -30.55
C LEU A 6 46.31 9.11 -29.54
N LEU A 7 47.16 8.60 -28.64
CA LEU A 7 46.77 7.65 -27.59
C LEU A 7 45.96 8.33 -26.47
N LEU A 8 46.24 9.60 -26.19
CA LEU A 8 45.49 10.38 -25.19
C LEU A 8 44.08 10.71 -25.70
N CYS A 9 43.90 10.99 -26.99
CA CYS A 9 42.58 11.26 -27.58
C CYS A 9 41.69 10.00 -27.67
N THR A 10 42.25 8.81 -27.89
CA THR A 10 41.47 7.57 -27.91
C THR A 10 41.09 7.07 -26.52
N ALA A 11 41.91 7.34 -25.49
CA ALA A 11 41.54 7.07 -24.10
C ALA A 11 40.41 8.00 -23.62
N SER A 12 40.44 9.29 -23.95
CA SER A 12 39.38 10.25 -23.57
C SER A 12 38.03 9.97 -24.24
N ALA A 13 38.02 9.37 -25.43
CA ALA A 13 36.80 9.01 -26.13
C ALA A 13 36.08 7.79 -25.51
N LEU A 14 36.82 6.92 -24.80
CA LEU A 14 36.26 5.75 -24.11
C LEU A 14 35.69 6.05 -22.72
N PHE A 15 36.09 7.18 -22.10
CA PHE A 15 35.50 7.62 -20.82
C PHE A 15 34.18 8.38 -20.98
N LEU A 16 33.80 8.80 -22.19
CA LEU A 16 32.55 9.55 -22.43
C LEU A 16 31.36 8.65 -22.81
N THR A 17 31.57 7.37 -23.12
CA THR A 17 30.47 6.45 -23.44
C THR A 17 29.99 5.61 -22.25
N SER A 18 30.72 5.63 -21.12
CA SER A 18 30.35 4.86 -19.92
C SER A 18 29.51 5.61 -18.87
N CYS A 19 29.13 6.87 -19.14
CA CYS A 19 28.26 7.68 -18.28
C CYS A 19 26.90 8.01 -18.93
N LEU A 20 26.44 7.19 -19.88
CA LEU A 20 25.17 7.39 -20.60
C LEU A 20 24.14 6.27 -20.37
N ASN A 21 24.35 5.40 -19.37
CA ASN A 21 23.22 4.74 -18.72
C ASN A 21 22.71 5.69 -17.66
N THR A 22 21.86 6.63 -18.07
CA THR A 22 20.92 7.23 -17.13
C THR A 22 19.89 6.14 -16.82
N ASP A 23 20.22 5.24 -15.89
CA ASP A 23 19.22 4.40 -15.24
C ASP A 23 18.20 5.37 -14.64
N THR A 24 17.06 5.46 -15.30
CA THR A 24 15.98 6.32 -14.84
C THR A 24 15.46 5.65 -13.57
N PRO A 25 15.37 6.35 -12.43
CA PRO A 25 14.87 5.74 -11.21
C PRO A 25 13.49 5.11 -11.45
N ASP A 26 13.21 3.98 -10.80
CA ASP A 26 11.91 3.34 -10.92
C ASP A 26 10.81 4.29 -10.43
N SER A 27 9.85 4.58 -11.31
CA SER A 27 8.69 5.40 -11.02
C SER A 27 7.44 4.63 -11.36
N TYR A 28 6.66 4.31 -10.33
CA TYR A 28 5.38 3.63 -10.49
C TYR A 28 4.28 4.66 -10.77
N ARG A 29 3.46 4.36 -11.79
CA ARG A 29 2.28 5.15 -12.15
C ARG A 29 1.03 4.55 -11.50
N VAL A 30 -0.10 5.23 -11.67
CA VAL A 30 -1.41 4.68 -11.29
C VAL A 30 -1.60 3.34 -11.99
N VAL A 31 -2.03 2.34 -11.22
CA VAL A 31 -2.37 1.02 -11.73
C VAL A 31 -3.86 1.00 -12.02
N GLU A 32 -4.19 0.76 -13.28
CA GLU A 32 -5.57 0.77 -13.77
C GLU A 32 -6.02 -0.65 -14.10
N GLY A 33 -7.33 -0.85 -14.16
CA GLY A 33 -7.86 -2.12 -14.63
C GLY A 33 -9.37 -2.12 -14.72
N VAL A 34 -9.89 -3.24 -15.19
CA VAL A 34 -11.32 -3.50 -15.32
C VAL A 34 -11.66 -4.90 -14.82
N VAL A 35 -12.77 -5.03 -14.09
CA VAL A 35 -13.29 -6.30 -13.60
C VAL A 35 -14.50 -6.71 -14.45
N LEU A 36 -14.43 -7.89 -15.05
CA LEU A 36 -15.48 -8.42 -15.93
C LEU A 36 -16.01 -9.79 -15.47
N HIS A 37 -17.30 -10.03 -15.71
CA HIS A 37 -17.93 -11.35 -15.62
C HIS A 37 -18.67 -11.64 -16.93
N ASN A 38 -18.25 -12.68 -17.66
CA ASN A 38 -18.82 -13.02 -18.98
C ASN A 38 -18.84 -11.84 -19.97
N GLY A 39 -17.79 -11.00 -19.95
CA GLY A 39 -17.66 -9.81 -20.79
C GLY A 39 -18.51 -8.60 -20.36
N ALA A 40 -19.24 -8.69 -19.25
CA ALA A 40 -19.97 -7.57 -18.66
C ALA A 40 -19.21 -7.00 -17.44
N PRO A 41 -19.28 -5.68 -17.19
CA PRO A 41 -18.60 -5.06 -16.05
C PRO A 41 -19.19 -5.50 -14.71
N VAL A 42 -18.31 -5.67 -13.71
CA VAL A 42 -18.70 -5.92 -12.33
C VAL A 42 -18.62 -4.61 -11.55
N THR A 43 -19.78 -4.06 -11.19
CA THR A 43 -19.89 -2.80 -10.44
C THR A 43 -19.70 -2.99 -8.94
N ASP A 44 -19.09 -2.00 -8.28
CA ASP A 44 -18.92 -1.92 -6.81
C ASP A 44 -18.20 -3.15 -6.21
N ALA A 45 -17.34 -3.79 -7.00
CA ALA A 45 -16.49 -4.86 -6.53
C ALA A 45 -15.32 -4.27 -5.73
N GLY A 46 -15.05 -4.82 -4.55
CA GLY A 46 -13.94 -4.39 -3.71
C GLY A 46 -12.62 -4.88 -4.27
N VAL A 47 -11.67 -3.95 -4.47
CA VAL A 47 -10.32 -4.26 -4.94
C VAL A 47 -9.38 -4.28 -3.74
N HIS A 48 -8.98 -5.49 -3.33
CA HIS A 48 -7.94 -5.70 -2.33
C HIS A 48 -6.63 -6.06 -3.04
N ILE A 49 -5.51 -5.82 -2.37
CA ILE A 49 -4.18 -6.16 -2.89
C ILE A 49 -3.41 -6.99 -1.87
N ARG A 50 -2.50 -7.81 -2.35
CA ARG A 50 -1.42 -8.41 -1.57
C ARG A 50 -0.14 -8.27 -2.38
N ASN A 51 1.00 -8.16 -1.72
CA ASN A 51 2.30 -8.25 -2.39
C ASN A 51 2.65 -9.74 -2.49
N HIS A 52 2.95 -10.20 -3.70
CA HIS A 52 2.95 -11.62 -4.02
C HIS A 52 4.35 -12.28 -4.06
N PHE A 53 5.44 -11.58 -4.38
CA PHE A 53 6.77 -12.21 -4.54
C PHE A 53 7.72 -11.94 -3.38
N ASP A 54 8.34 -12.98 -2.82
CA ASP A 54 9.45 -12.91 -1.86
C ASP A 54 10.72 -12.25 -2.49
N PRO A 55 11.33 -11.22 -1.87
CA PRO A 55 11.00 -10.61 -0.59
C PRO A 55 9.92 -9.52 -0.71
N GLY A 56 8.65 -9.90 -0.57
CA GLY A 56 7.49 -9.04 -0.75
C GLY A 56 6.58 -9.09 0.46
N GLY A 57 6.23 -7.89 0.92
CA GLY A 57 5.93 -7.58 2.31
C GLY A 57 4.71 -8.19 2.99
N PHE A 58 3.79 -8.88 2.31
CA PHE A 58 2.57 -9.41 2.94
C PHE A 58 2.58 -10.95 2.95
N VAL A 59 3.49 -11.55 3.73
CA VAL A 59 3.53 -13.02 3.91
C VAL A 59 2.42 -13.45 4.86
N ASP A 60 1.73 -14.54 4.52
CA ASP A 60 0.55 -15.06 5.24
C ASP A 60 0.80 -15.33 6.72
N GLY A 61 -0.21 -14.99 7.52
CA GLY A 61 -0.27 -15.33 8.93
C GLY A 61 0.25 -14.23 9.84
N GLU A 62 -0.62 -13.27 10.16
CA GLU A 62 -0.96 -12.99 11.54
C GLU A 62 -2.19 -12.08 11.59
N ASN A 63 -3.24 -12.58 12.26
CA ASN A 63 -4.51 -11.90 12.45
C ASN A 63 -4.34 -10.81 13.52
N ASN A 64 -3.65 -9.73 13.18
CA ASN A 64 -3.28 -8.71 14.15
C ASN A 64 -4.36 -7.63 14.18
N ALA A 65 -5.40 -7.86 14.99
CA ALA A 65 -6.22 -6.78 15.48
C ALA A 65 -5.31 -5.68 16.01
N VAL A 66 -5.40 -4.46 15.46
CA VAL A 66 -4.52 -3.36 15.84
C VAL A 66 -4.99 -2.81 17.18
N LYS A 67 -4.22 -3.08 18.23
CA LYS A 67 -4.45 -2.54 19.57
C LYS A 67 -3.47 -1.41 19.84
N ILE A 68 -4.01 -0.26 20.21
CA ILE A 68 -3.25 0.96 20.47
C ILE A 68 -3.36 1.26 21.95
N GLN A 69 -2.21 1.28 22.63
CA GLN A 69 -2.12 1.65 24.03
C GLN A 69 -1.59 3.08 24.12
N PHE A 70 -2.25 3.91 24.92
CA PHE A 70 -1.78 5.26 25.22
C PHE A 70 -2.28 5.72 26.59
N GLU A 71 -1.60 6.70 27.16
CA GLU A 71 -1.96 7.35 28.41
C GLU A 71 -2.33 8.81 28.12
N THR A 72 -3.31 9.34 28.85
CA THR A 72 -3.57 10.78 28.89
C THR A 72 -3.51 11.30 30.32
N SER A 73 -2.87 12.46 30.49
CA SER A 73 -2.74 13.18 31.77
C SER A 73 -3.73 14.34 31.90
N ILE A 74 -4.54 14.61 30.86
CA ILE A 74 -5.51 15.71 30.83
C ILE A 74 -6.84 15.21 30.27
N PRO A 75 -7.98 15.52 30.91
CA PRO A 75 -9.29 15.24 30.34
C PRO A 75 -9.52 16.05 29.05
N GLU A 76 -9.75 15.38 27.93
CA GLU A 76 -9.90 16.01 26.62
C GLU A 76 -10.66 15.11 25.63
N TYR A 77 -11.11 15.68 24.51
CA TYR A 77 -11.68 14.97 23.38
C TYR A 77 -10.59 14.40 22.47
N PHE A 78 -10.62 13.09 22.22
CA PHE A 78 -9.67 12.36 21.42
C PHE A 78 -10.32 11.79 20.17
N ILE A 79 -9.59 11.81 19.06
CA ILE A 79 -9.98 11.26 17.77
C ILE A 79 -8.89 10.28 17.33
N GLY A 80 -9.31 9.04 17.04
CA GLY A 80 -8.47 8.00 16.48
C GLY A 80 -8.73 7.84 14.99
N GLU A 81 -7.72 8.11 14.16
CA GLU A 81 -7.81 8.09 12.71
C GLU A 81 -6.82 7.09 12.12
N LEU A 82 -7.25 6.44 11.05
CA LEU A 82 -6.48 5.52 10.24
C LEU A 82 -6.23 6.18 8.89
N TYR A 83 -5.02 6.05 8.37
CA TYR A 83 -4.58 6.59 7.08
C TYR A 83 -3.98 5.45 6.27
N ARG A 84 -4.11 5.53 4.95
CA ARG A 84 -3.28 4.71 4.07
C ARG A 84 -1.86 5.30 4.06
N TYR A 85 -0.89 4.49 3.68
CA TYR A 85 0.50 4.92 3.65
C TYR A 85 0.69 6.20 2.81
N GLN A 86 1.40 7.18 3.40
CA GLN A 86 1.69 8.49 2.82
C GLN A 86 0.47 9.29 2.30
N THR A 87 -0.74 9.03 2.78
CA THR A 87 -1.91 9.88 2.47
C THR A 87 -2.14 10.94 3.55
N SER A 88 -2.53 12.15 3.13
CA SER A 88 -2.86 13.24 4.07
C SER A 88 -4.27 13.16 4.65
N GLU A 89 -5.20 12.52 3.93
CA GLU A 89 -6.60 12.41 4.34
C GLU A 89 -6.85 11.15 5.16
N PRO A 90 -7.66 11.23 6.22
CA PRO A 90 -8.01 10.06 7.01
C PRO A 90 -8.81 9.08 6.14
N PHE A 91 -8.34 7.85 6.09
CA PHE A 91 -9.07 6.73 5.49
C PHE A 91 -10.32 6.42 6.32
N ALA A 92 -10.20 6.40 7.65
CA ALA A 92 -11.33 6.18 8.55
C ALA A 92 -11.08 6.75 9.95
N THR A 93 -12.14 7.17 10.63
CA THR A 93 -12.13 7.42 12.08
C THR A 93 -12.62 6.17 12.80
N PHE A 94 -11.81 5.60 13.70
CA PHE A 94 -12.15 4.39 14.45
C PHE A 94 -12.52 4.67 15.92
N PHE A 95 -12.23 5.87 16.40
CA PHE A 95 -12.52 6.29 17.77
C PHE A 95 -12.76 7.79 17.83
N SER A 96 -13.72 8.24 18.65
CA SER A 96 -13.98 9.66 18.85
C SER A 96 -14.76 9.86 20.15
N ASP A 97 -14.09 10.22 21.24
CA ASP A 97 -14.73 10.42 22.55
C ASP A 97 -13.93 11.31 23.51
N SER A 98 -14.58 11.79 24.56
CA SER A 98 -13.94 12.47 25.69
C SER A 98 -13.39 11.45 26.68
N LEU A 99 -12.10 11.55 26.98
CA LEU A 99 -11.43 10.69 27.95
C LEU A 99 -11.01 11.48 29.18
N THR A 100 -11.00 10.82 30.33
CA THR A 100 -10.42 11.34 31.57
C THR A 100 -8.95 10.94 31.67
N VAL A 101 -8.25 11.40 32.71
CA VAL A 101 -6.89 10.96 33.00
C VAL A 101 -6.85 9.44 33.20
N GLY A 102 -5.90 8.75 32.55
CA GLY A 102 -5.70 7.31 32.69
C GLY A 102 -5.05 6.65 31.47
N GLU A 103 -4.89 5.33 31.58
CA GLU A 103 -4.40 4.45 30.51
C GLU A 103 -5.57 3.86 29.72
N TYR A 104 -5.44 3.83 28.40
CA TYR A 104 -6.47 3.35 27.49
C TYR A 104 -5.89 2.36 26.48
N THR A 105 -6.70 1.37 26.11
CA THR A 105 -6.45 0.49 24.98
C THR A 105 -7.59 0.64 23.98
N LEU A 106 -7.27 1.15 22.79
CA LEU A 106 -8.19 1.22 21.66
C LEU A 106 -7.93 0.04 20.73
N THR A 107 -9.00 -0.46 20.09
CA THR A 107 -8.90 -1.50 19.07
C THR A 107 -9.44 -0.93 17.77
N VAL A 108 -8.65 -0.98 16.69
CA VAL A 108 -9.14 -0.62 15.36
C VAL A 108 -10.05 -1.76 14.86
N PRO A 109 -11.29 -1.47 14.45
CA PRO A 109 -12.18 -2.50 13.90
C PRO A 109 -11.57 -3.19 12.68
N ASP A 110 -11.62 -4.52 12.65
CA ASP A 110 -11.08 -5.32 11.55
C ASP A 110 -11.71 -4.98 10.20
N SER A 111 -12.97 -4.53 10.20
CA SER A 111 -13.65 -4.10 8.97
C SER A 111 -13.03 -2.88 8.31
N LEU A 112 -12.16 -2.14 9.01
CA LEU A 112 -11.41 -1.02 8.44
C LEU A 112 -10.04 -1.44 7.89
N LEU A 113 -9.62 -2.69 8.11
CA LEU A 113 -8.24 -3.11 7.88
C LEU A 113 -8.18 -4.16 6.75
N SER A 114 -8.10 -3.73 5.48
CA SER A 114 -7.65 -4.64 4.43
C SER A 114 -6.15 -4.92 4.55
N ASN A 115 -5.60 -5.78 3.70
CA ASN A 115 -4.16 -5.83 3.46
C ASN A 115 -3.62 -4.43 3.12
N GLY A 116 -2.36 -4.16 3.46
CA GLY A 116 -1.70 -2.88 3.17
C GLY A 116 -0.90 -2.33 4.34
N ILE A 117 -0.30 -1.16 4.12
CA ILE A 117 0.37 -0.38 5.16
C ILE A 117 -0.55 0.76 5.56
N PHE A 118 -0.71 0.94 6.87
CA PHE A 118 -1.54 2.00 7.44
C PHE A 118 -0.73 2.80 8.45
N ALA A 119 -1.03 4.08 8.54
CA ALA A 119 -0.69 4.86 9.72
C ALA A 119 -1.94 4.97 10.60
N TYR A 120 -1.78 4.92 11.92
CA TYR A 120 -2.82 5.37 12.83
C TYR A 120 -2.33 6.59 13.59
N THR A 121 -3.27 7.48 13.93
CA THR A 121 -3.01 8.61 14.84
C THR A 121 -4.08 8.64 15.92
N ILE A 122 -3.67 8.99 17.14
CA ILE A 122 -4.57 9.41 18.21
C ILE A 122 -4.26 10.87 18.48
N ARG A 123 -5.21 11.77 18.23
CA ARG A 123 -5.02 13.21 18.38
C ARG A 123 -6.13 13.85 19.20
N THR A 124 -5.86 15.04 19.70
CA THR A 124 -6.89 15.96 20.21
C THR A 124 -7.11 17.07 19.19
N GLU A 125 -7.98 18.04 19.50
CA GLU A 125 -8.09 19.26 18.70
C GLU A 125 -6.82 20.12 18.76
N ARG A 126 -5.99 19.95 19.80
CA ARG A 126 -4.85 20.82 20.10
C ARG A 126 -3.49 20.20 19.83
N SER A 127 -3.39 18.87 19.77
CA SER A 127 -2.13 18.18 19.50
C SER A 127 -2.34 16.84 18.79
N GLN A 128 -1.35 16.43 17.98
CA GLN A 128 -1.19 15.03 17.64
C GLN A 128 -0.58 14.30 18.85
N GLY A 129 -1.19 13.19 19.26
CA GLY A 129 -0.69 12.31 20.30
C GLY A 129 0.19 11.22 19.70
N VAL A 130 -0.27 9.97 19.77
CA VAL A 130 0.47 8.79 19.28
C VAL A 130 0.29 8.65 17.76
N SER A 131 1.37 8.35 17.04
CA SER A 131 1.35 7.99 15.62
C SER A 131 2.29 6.80 15.37
N SER A 132 1.85 5.81 14.60
CA SER A 132 2.69 4.69 14.19
C SER A 132 2.21 4.07 12.87
N LEU A 133 3.10 3.32 12.23
CA LEU A 133 2.81 2.52 11.05
C LEU A 133 2.53 1.07 11.45
N VAL A 134 1.56 0.45 10.78
CA VAL A 134 1.22 -0.95 10.93
C VAL A 134 1.09 -1.60 9.56
N VAL A 135 1.53 -2.85 9.48
CA VAL A 135 1.43 -3.68 8.27
C VAL A 135 0.32 -4.69 8.52
N ILE A 136 -0.68 -4.69 7.65
CA ILE A 136 -1.81 -5.60 7.74
C ILE A 136 -1.70 -6.63 6.61
N ASN A 137 -1.77 -7.90 6.96
CA ASN A 137 -1.97 -8.99 6.02
C ASN A 137 -3.02 -9.97 6.55
N LYS A 138 -4.20 -9.91 5.96
CA LYS A 138 -5.33 -10.79 6.24
C LYS A 138 -5.39 -11.93 5.22
N PRO A 139 -5.82 -13.13 5.65
CA PRO A 139 -6.15 -14.21 4.72
C PRO A 139 -7.35 -13.82 3.86
N ASP A 140 -7.44 -14.39 2.65
CA ASP A 140 -8.50 -14.07 1.67
C ASP A 140 -9.91 -14.19 2.26
N SER A 141 -10.13 -15.20 3.10
CA SER A 141 -11.42 -15.44 3.76
C SER A 141 -11.94 -14.28 4.61
N LEU A 142 -11.09 -13.36 5.06
CA LEU A 142 -11.49 -12.21 5.85
C LEU A 142 -11.65 -10.92 5.03
N LEU A 143 -11.09 -10.86 3.81
CA LEU A 143 -11.07 -9.65 3.00
C LEU A 143 -12.47 -9.11 2.63
N PRO A 144 -13.49 -9.93 2.30
CA PRO A 144 -14.83 -9.42 2.01
C PRO A 144 -15.44 -8.59 3.15
N GLY A 145 -15.06 -8.87 4.40
CA GLY A 145 -15.52 -8.11 5.57
C GLY A 145 -14.73 -6.83 5.84
N THR A 146 -13.76 -6.47 4.99
CA THR A 146 -12.86 -5.33 5.20
C THR A 146 -13.03 -4.27 4.13
N ARG A 147 -12.61 -3.04 4.46
CA ARG A 147 -12.69 -1.93 3.52
C ARG A 147 -11.54 -2.01 2.49
N PRO A 148 -11.83 -2.15 1.18
CA PRO A 148 -10.83 -2.33 0.14
C PRO A 148 -9.98 -1.07 -0.10
N PHE A 149 -9.00 -1.16 -1.01
CA PHE A 149 -8.26 0.01 -1.46
C PHE A 149 -9.13 0.93 -2.33
N THR A 150 -9.94 0.33 -3.19
CA THR A 150 -10.91 1.02 -4.04
C THR A 150 -12.04 0.07 -4.41
N ASN A 151 -13.13 0.63 -4.95
CA ASN A 151 -14.21 -0.13 -5.55
C ASN A 151 -14.24 0.12 -7.05
N THR A 152 -14.74 -0.86 -7.81
CA THR A 152 -14.96 -0.66 -9.25
C THR A 152 -16.11 0.30 -9.53
N THR A 153 -16.02 1.04 -10.64
CA THR A 153 -17.09 1.92 -11.14
C THR A 153 -18.26 1.13 -11.75
N ALA A 154 -19.27 1.82 -12.29
CA ALA A 154 -20.35 1.18 -13.05
C ALA A 154 -19.84 0.43 -14.28
N GLU A 155 -18.74 0.91 -14.87
CA GLU A 155 -18.02 0.33 -16.00
C GLU A 155 -17.06 -0.79 -15.58
N GLY A 156 -17.00 -1.13 -14.29
CA GLY A 156 -16.10 -2.15 -13.76
C GLY A 156 -14.66 -1.70 -13.61
N GLU A 157 -14.37 -0.42 -13.86
CA GLU A 157 -13.01 0.14 -13.84
C GLU A 157 -12.53 0.41 -12.42
N PHE A 158 -11.22 0.27 -12.17
CA PHE A 158 -10.58 0.69 -10.93
C PHE A 158 -9.24 1.38 -11.20
N ALA A 159 -8.82 2.20 -10.24
CA ALA A 159 -7.52 2.87 -10.24
C ALA A 159 -6.90 2.79 -8.84
N LEU A 160 -5.62 2.44 -8.79
CA LEU A 160 -4.83 2.34 -7.55
C LEU A 160 -3.63 3.28 -7.64
N SER A 161 -3.56 4.21 -6.69
CA SER A 161 -2.36 5.04 -6.54
C SER A 161 -1.19 4.21 -6.01
N PRO A 162 0.00 4.31 -6.60
CA PRO A 162 1.18 3.57 -6.16
C PRO A 162 1.69 4.02 -4.78
N ILE A 163 1.41 5.28 -4.40
CA ILE A 163 1.87 5.86 -3.13
C ILE A 163 1.28 5.10 -1.93
N PRO A 164 -0.06 4.96 -1.77
CA PRO A 164 -0.66 4.12 -0.73
C PRO A 164 -0.24 2.66 -0.69
N ILE A 165 0.25 2.13 -1.81
CA ILE A 165 0.76 0.75 -1.91
C ILE A 165 2.17 0.66 -1.32
N GLY A 166 2.98 1.71 -1.51
CA GLY A 166 4.36 1.79 -1.04
C GLY A 166 5.37 1.13 -1.98
N PHE A 167 5.08 1.05 -3.28
CA PHE A 167 6.00 0.41 -4.24
C PHE A 167 7.43 0.98 -4.19
N GLY A 168 8.41 0.08 -4.12
CA GLY A 168 9.83 0.41 -4.03
C GLY A 168 10.26 0.92 -2.65
N ASP A 169 9.34 1.08 -1.70
CA ASP A 169 9.68 1.52 -0.36
C ASP A 169 10.09 0.33 0.52
N SER A 170 11.08 0.59 1.36
CA SER A 170 11.54 -0.31 2.41
C SER A 170 10.98 0.11 3.76
N PHE A 171 10.55 -0.88 4.54
CA PHE A 171 9.92 -0.70 5.83
C PHE A 171 10.65 -1.48 6.91
N GLN A 172 10.61 -0.97 8.13
CA GLN A 172 11.02 -1.68 9.33
C GLN A 172 9.79 -2.00 10.17
N SER A 173 9.63 -3.26 10.53
CA SER A 173 8.60 -3.72 11.47
C SER A 173 9.27 -4.31 12.70
N GLU A 174 8.79 -3.95 13.89
CA GLU A 174 9.26 -4.56 15.14
C GLU A 174 9.08 -6.08 15.15
N GLN A 175 8.02 -6.57 14.48
CA GLN A 175 7.69 -8.00 14.43
C GLN A 175 8.45 -8.75 13.34
N ARG A 176 8.84 -8.08 12.24
CA ARG A 176 9.31 -8.75 11.01
C ARG A 176 10.67 -8.27 10.50
N GLY A 177 11.27 -7.27 11.13
CA GLY A 177 12.49 -6.64 10.64
C GLY A 177 12.26 -5.85 9.36
N SER A 178 13.27 -5.83 8.48
CA SER A 178 13.23 -5.09 7.21
C SER A 178 12.44 -5.87 6.15
N PHE A 179 11.54 -5.20 5.43
CA PHE A 179 10.90 -5.74 4.23
C PHE A 179 10.71 -4.65 3.18
N GLU A 180 10.48 -5.05 1.94
CA GLU A 180 10.24 -4.14 0.81
C GLU A 180 8.88 -4.44 0.19
N ILE A 181 8.25 -3.40 -0.37
CA ILE A 181 7.10 -3.59 -1.26
C ILE A 181 7.58 -3.57 -2.71
N THR A 182 7.80 -4.76 -3.24
CA THR A 182 8.14 -5.01 -4.65
C THR A 182 6.99 -4.71 -5.62
N ASP A 183 7.32 -4.69 -6.91
CA ASP A 183 6.41 -4.50 -8.06
C ASP A 183 5.36 -5.60 -8.29
N SER A 184 5.36 -6.64 -7.47
CA SER A 184 4.43 -7.75 -7.59
C SER A 184 3.17 -7.55 -6.78
N LEU A 185 2.01 -7.57 -7.44
CA LEU A 185 0.72 -7.54 -6.78
C LEU A 185 -0.10 -8.79 -7.06
N GLU A 186 -0.87 -9.20 -6.08
CA GLU A 186 -2.04 -10.05 -6.23
C GLU A 186 -3.28 -9.19 -5.99
N PHE A 187 -4.06 -8.96 -7.04
CA PHE A 187 -5.40 -8.42 -6.92
C PHE A 187 -6.33 -9.50 -6.38
N ILE A 188 -7.13 -9.14 -5.39
CA ILE A 188 -8.14 -10.00 -4.79
C ILE A 188 -9.44 -9.21 -4.86
N ILE A 189 -10.33 -9.63 -5.76
CA ILE A 189 -11.58 -8.95 -6.04
C ILE A 189 -12.69 -9.58 -5.22
N THR A 190 -13.42 -8.75 -4.49
CA THR A 190 -14.59 -9.16 -3.71
C THR A 190 -15.86 -8.63 -4.34
N ALA A 191 -16.91 -9.44 -4.34
CA ALA A 191 -18.26 -9.04 -4.73
C ALA A 191 -19.24 -9.55 -3.67
N GLY A 192 -19.86 -8.61 -2.95
CA GLY A 192 -20.57 -8.93 -1.70
C GLY A 192 -19.64 -9.61 -0.70
N ASP A 193 -20.10 -10.71 -0.10
CA ASP A 193 -19.39 -11.42 0.97
C ASP A 193 -18.41 -12.49 0.45
N SER A 194 -18.02 -12.46 -0.83
CA SER A 194 -17.23 -13.51 -1.46
C SER A 194 -16.07 -12.99 -2.28
N ILE A 195 -15.01 -13.81 -2.40
CA ILE A 195 -13.96 -13.59 -3.39
C ILE A 195 -14.52 -13.95 -4.77
N PHE A 196 -14.54 -12.96 -5.66
CA PHE A 196 -14.97 -13.08 -7.04
C PHE A 196 -13.84 -13.55 -7.96
N ALA A 197 -12.66 -12.96 -7.83
CA ALA A 197 -11.51 -13.26 -8.67
C ALA A 197 -10.20 -12.96 -7.93
N THR A 198 -9.12 -13.61 -8.37
CA THR A 198 -7.76 -13.30 -7.94
C THR A 198 -6.83 -13.27 -9.15
N GLN A 199 -5.95 -12.28 -9.25
CA GLN A 199 -4.96 -12.21 -10.32
C GLN A 199 -3.63 -11.70 -9.81
N LYS A 200 -2.58 -12.45 -10.10
CA LYS A 200 -1.18 -12.07 -9.81
C LYS A 200 -0.60 -11.36 -11.02
N VAL A 201 0.05 -10.24 -10.77
CA VAL A 201 0.60 -9.35 -11.78
C VAL A 201 1.95 -8.80 -11.35
N GLU A 202 2.71 -8.33 -12.33
CA GLU A 202 3.92 -7.53 -12.16
C GLU A 202 3.61 -6.13 -12.69
N VAL A 203 3.78 -5.12 -11.83
CA VAL A 203 3.56 -3.71 -12.15
C VAL A 203 4.86 -3.11 -12.64
N LYS A 204 4.97 -2.88 -13.94
CA LYS A 204 6.24 -2.44 -14.52
C LYS A 204 6.49 -0.96 -14.21
N PRO A 205 7.65 -0.58 -13.64
CA PRO A 205 7.98 0.82 -13.43
C PRO A 205 8.12 1.55 -14.77
N ASN A 206 7.94 2.86 -14.75
CA ASN A 206 8.09 3.75 -15.89
C ASN A 206 7.14 3.46 -17.08
N THR A 207 6.09 2.67 -16.86
CA THR A 207 5.08 2.32 -17.87
C THR A 207 3.67 2.41 -17.31
N ASP A 208 2.69 2.55 -18.20
CA ASP A 208 1.28 2.49 -17.83
C ASP A 208 0.89 1.02 -17.63
N ASN A 209 0.24 0.72 -16.52
CA ASN A 209 -0.14 -0.64 -16.13
C ASN A 209 -1.66 -0.74 -16.15
N PHE A 210 -2.18 -1.61 -17.02
CA PHE A 210 -3.61 -1.90 -17.15
C PHE A 210 -3.85 -3.41 -17.06
N PHE A 211 -4.81 -3.83 -16.23
CA PHE A 211 -5.13 -5.23 -16.02
C PHE A 211 -6.63 -5.53 -16.19
N GLU A 212 -6.94 -6.52 -17.02
CA GLU A 212 -8.31 -7.07 -17.13
C GLU A 212 -8.42 -8.28 -16.20
N ILE A 213 -9.31 -8.20 -15.21
CA ILE A 213 -9.57 -9.25 -14.22
C ILE A 213 -10.92 -9.88 -14.54
N ALA A 214 -10.92 -11.13 -14.99
CA ALA A 214 -12.14 -11.90 -15.21
C ALA A 214 -12.47 -12.79 -14.01
N GLY A 215 -13.73 -12.79 -13.57
CA GLY A 215 -14.21 -13.78 -12.61
C GLY A 215 -14.36 -15.17 -13.24
N ASN A 216 -14.13 -16.19 -12.42
CA ASN A 216 -14.34 -17.59 -12.78
C ASN A 216 -15.84 -17.94 -12.87
#